data_AF-A0A952QJU9-F1
#
_entry.id   AF-A0A952QJU9-F1
#
_cell.length_a   1.000
_cell.length_b   1.000
_cell.length_c   1.000
_cell.angle_alpha   90.00
_cell.angle_beta   90.00
_cell.angle_gamma   90.00
#
_symmetry.space_group_name_H-M   'P 1'
#
loop_
_entity.id
_entity.type
_entity.pdbx_description
1 polymer ?
#
loop_
_entity_poly.entity_id
_entity_poly.type
_entity_poly.pdbx_seq_one_letter_code
_entity_poly.pdbx_strand_id
1 'polypeptide(L)'
;MDLRQHPPRRWSDATAGLIWLPRLIDKVRAFQAGTLGAYAYPSALDQSFMRHLRLTPAQIESLVRDMTSDEAIGAALRQHIPLSTEEIQARCAAFQKKYEWAFAVLDRDDGYTRGLGYPLPQFLQRPLWRWYQRWSAQKAHATSI
;
A
#
# COMPACT_ATOMS: atom_id res chain seq x y z
N MET A 1 -9.60 10.58 -6.27
CA MET A 1 -9.75 9.90 -4.95
C MET A 1 -9.45 10.94 -3.88
N ASP A 2 -10.23 11.02 -2.81
CA ASP A 2 -9.96 11.89 -1.66
C ASP A 2 -9.91 11.09 -0.37
N LEU A 3 -8.69 10.87 0.15
CA LEU A 3 -8.46 10.05 1.34
C LEU A 3 -8.63 10.83 2.65
N ARG A 4 -9.01 12.12 2.57
CA ARG A 4 -9.45 12.89 3.74
C ARG A 4 -10.88 12.52 4.14
N GLN A 5 -11.65 11.94 3.22
CA GLN A 5 -13.08 11.63 3.40
C GLN A 5 -13.35 10.12 3.56
N HIS A 6 -12.53 9.26 2.95
CA HIS A 6 -12.74 7.82 2.92
C HIS A 6 -11.39 7.09 3.00
N PRO A 7 -11.29 5.95 3.68
CA PRO A 7 -10.08 5.13 3.61
C PRO A 7 -9.86 4.62 2.17
N PRO A 8 -8.59 4.42 1.75
CA PRO A 8 -8.32 3.71 0.51
C PRO A 8 -8.75 2.26 0.65
N ARG A 9 -8.98 1.57 -0.48
CA ARG A 9 -9.46 0.18 -0.54
C ARG A 9 -8.67 -0.77 0.38
N ARG A 10 -9.32 -1.88 0.72
CA ARG A 10 -8.80 -2.82 1.71
C ARG A 10 -7.51 -3.46 1.20
N TRP A 11 -6.61 -3.80 2.13
CA TRP A 11 -5.33 -4.44 1.81
C TRP A 11 -5.45 -5.81 1.12
N SER A 12 -6.62 -6.44 1.20
CA SER A 12 -6.91 -7.76 0.63
C SER A 12 -7.50 -7.69 -0.77
N ASP A 13 -7.94 -6.51 -1.23
CA ASP A 13 -8.61 -6.34 -2.51
C ASP A 13 -7.61 -6.55 -3.65
N ALA A 14 -7.89 -7.46 -4.59
CA ALA A 14 -6.94 -7.80 -5.64
C ALA A 14 -7.41 -7.32 -7.02
N THR A 15 -6.48 -6.75 -7.79
CA THR A 15 -6.64 -6.53 -9.24
C THR A 15 -5.44 -7.15 -9.95
N ALA A 16 -5.68 -7.83 -11.08
CA ALA A 16 -4.66 -8.58 -11.82
C ALA A 16 -3.84 -9.58 -10.96
N GLY A 17 -4.48 -10.14 -9.92
CA GLY A 17 -3.85 -11.08 -8.98
C GLY A 17 -2.96 -10.43 -7.91
N LEU A 18 -3.05 -9.11 -7.70
CA LEU A 18 -2.20 -8.34 -6.81
C LEU A 18 -3.01 -7.71 -5.66
N ILE A 19 -2.96 -8.29 -4.46
CA ILE A 19 -3.82 -7.95 -3.29
C ILE A 19 -3.64 -6.53 -2.72
N TRP A 20 -2.50 -5.87 -2.93
CA TRP A 20 -2.26 -4.50 -2.41
C TRP A 20 -2.44 -3.44 -3.50
N LEU A 21 -2.62 -3.85 -4.76
CA LEU A 21 -2.59 -2.95 -5.89
C LEU A 21 -3.75 -1.94 -5.87
N PRO A 22 -5.02 -2.32 -5.64
CA PRO A 22 -6.13 -1.36 -5.54
C PRO A 22 -5.88 -0.25 -4.51
N ARG A 23 -5.44 -0.64 -3.31
CA ARG A 23 -5.08 0.29 -2.25
C ARG A 23 -3.94 1.22 -2.67
N LEU A 24 -2.93 0.70 -3.34
CA LEU A 24 -1.81 1.47 -3.85
C LEU A 24 -2.25 2.49 -4.92
N ILE A 25 -3.13 2.09 -5.84
CA ILE A 25 -3.71 2.96 -6.86
C ILE A 25 -4.47 4.12 -6.20
N ASP A 26 -5.29 3.85 -5.17
CA ASP A 26 -6.02 4.91 -4.45
C ASP A 26 -5.08 5.94 -3.84
N LYS A 27 -3.98 5.46 -3.24
CA LYS A 27 -2.95 6.32 -2.64
C LYS A 27 -2.21 7.15 -3.69
N VAL A 28 -1.88 6.57 -4.84
CA VAL A 28 -1.24 7.29 -5.95
C VAL A 28 -2.19 8.35 -6.51
N ARG A 29 -3.46 7.99 -6.74
CA ARG A 29 -4.50 8.95 -7.21
C ARG A 29 -4.67 10.10 -6.22
N ALA A 30 -4.66 9.81 -4.92
CA ALA A 30 -4.76 10.84 -3.89
C ALA A 30 -3.48 11.69 -3.76
N PHE A 31 -2.31 11.08 -3.93
CA PHE A 31 -1.02 11.80 -3.97
C PHE A 31 -0.99 12.79 -5.13
N GLN A 32 -1.33 12.33 -6.34
CA GLN A 32 -1.37 13.17 -7.55
C GLN A 32 -2.42 14.28 -7.46
N ALA A 33 -3.52 14.06 -6.72
CA ALA A 33 -4.57 15.05 -6.50
C ALA A 33 -4.34 15.95 -5.26
N GLY A 34 -3.29 15.72 -4.47
CA GLY A 34 -3.03 16.48 -3.23
C GLY A 34 -4.04 16.19 -2.09
N THR A 35 -4.67 15.02 -2.09
CA THR A 35 -5.77 14.63 -1.20
C THR A 35 -5.47 13.40 -0.32
N LEU A 36 -4.18 13.17 0.00
CA LEU A 36 -3.74 12.04 0.84
C LEU A 36 -4.26 12.08 2.29
N GLY A 37 -4.50 13.27 2.84
CA GLY A 37 -4.95 13.41 4.23
C GLY A 37 -3.94 12.84 5.24
N ALA A 38 -4.38 11.89 6.06
CA ALA A 38 -3.55 11.24 7.09
C ALA A 38 -2.68 10.09 6.53
N TYR A 39 -2.89 9.69 5.28
CA TYR A 39 -2.13 8.62 4.64
C TYR A 39 -0.81 9.14 4.07
N ALA A 40 0.19 8.26 3.97
CA ALA A 40 1.49 8.56 3.39
C ALA A 40 1.73 7.70 2.13
N TYR A 41 2.32 8.32 1.11
CA TYR A 41 2.77 7.66 -0.11
C TYR A 41 4.13 8.22 -0.55
N PRO A 42 5.12 7.39 -0.94
CA PRO A 42 5.12 5.93 -0.77
C PRO A 42 5.41 5.53 0.69
N SER A 43 4.53 4.74 1.32
CA SER A 43 4.77 4.21 2.67
C SER A 43 5.70 3.00 2.68
N ALA A 44 6.19 2.58 3.86
CA ALA A 44 7.03 1.39 4.00
C ALA A 44 6.36 0.11 3.47
N LEU A 45 5.04 -0.03 3.64
CA LEU A 45 4.28 -1.16 3.08
C LEU A 45 4.22 -1.09 1.56
N ASP A 46 3.98 0.09 0.98
CA ASP A 46 3.97 0.28 -0.47
C ASP A 46 5.34 -0.06 -1.07
N GLN A 47 6.41 0.47 -0.48
CA GLN A 47 7.78 0.20 -0.91
C GLN A 47 8.12 -1.28 -0.78
N SER A 48 7.66 -1.94 0.30
CA SER A 48 7.87 -3.37 0.44
C SER A 48 7.12 -4.16 -0.62
N PHE A 49 5.86 -3.84 -0.90
CA PHE A 49 5.07 -4.47 -1.96
C PHE A 49 5.74 -4.31 -3.32
N MET A 50 6.12 -3.08 -3.69
CA MET A 50 6.83 -2.78 -4.94
C MET A 50 8.13 -3.59 -5.05
N ARG A 51 8.92 -3.65 -3.98
CA ARG A 51 10.17 -4.43 -3.94
C ARG A 51 9.94 -5.93 -4.11
N HIS A 52 8.89 -6.49 -3.52
CA HIS A 52 8.57 -7.92 -3.70
C HIS A 52 8.29 -8.23 -5.17
N LEU A 53 7.66 -7.31 -5.90
CA LEU A 53 7.26 -7.50 -7.31
C LEU A 53 8.23 -6.88 -8.32
N ARG A 54 9.38 -6.34 -7.87
CA ARG A 54 10.36 -5.65 -8.73
C ARG A 54 9.76 -4.46 -9.50
N LEU A 55 8.83 -3.76 -8.88
CA LEU A 55 8.24 -2.52 -9.37
C LEU A 55 8.92 -1.31 -8.74
N THR A 56 8.80 -0.17 -9.41
CA THR A 56 9.24 1.13 -8.91
C THR A 56 8.06 2.08 -8.74
N PRO A 57 8.15 3.09 -7.84
CA PRO A 57 7.12 4.11 -7.70
C PRO A 57 6.83 4.81 -9.03
N ALA A 58 7.87 5.18 -9.78
CA ALA A 58 7.75 5.89 -11.06
C ALA A 58 6.90 5.12 -12.09
N GLN A 59 7.08 3.80 -12.20
CA GLN A 59 6.27 2.97 -13.11
C GLN A 59 4.78 3.02 -12.73
N ILE A 60 4.47 2.90 -11.44
CA ILE A 60 3.09 2.90 -10.96
C ILE A 60 2.48 4.30 -11.11
N GLU A 61 3.22 5.35 -10.76
CA GLU A 61 2.76 6.73 -10.87
C GLU A 61 2.46 7.12 -12.32
N SER A 62 3.28 6.69 -13.29
CA SER A 62 3.01 6.91 -14.71
C SER A 62 1.73 6.20 -15.14
N LEU A 63 1.60 4.91 -14.85
CA LEU A 63 0.41 4.14 -15.25
C LEU A 63 -0.89 4.68 -14.64
N VAL A 64 -0.86 5.08 -13.37
CA VAL A 64 -2.03 5.68 -12.70
C VAL A 64 -2.40 7.05 -13.28
N ARG A 65 -1.41 7.80 -13.79
CA ARG A 65 -1.66 9.08 -14.45
C ARG A 65 -2.29 8.88 -15.83
N ASP A 66 -1.80 7.90 -16.56
CA ASP A 66 -2.16 7.69 -17.97
C ASP A 66 -3.42 6.82 -18.14
N MET A 67 -3.79 6.04 -17.11
CA MET A 67 -4.89 5.07 -17.18
C MET A 67 -5.90 5.27 -16.05
N THR A 68 -7.18 5.15 -16.39
CA THR A 68 -8.30 5.26 -15.44
C THR A 68 -8.80 3.90 -14.92
N SER A 69 -8.65 2.83 -15.70
CA SER A 69 -9.07 1.48 -15.29
C SER A 69 -7.98 0.78 -14.48
N ASP A 70 -8.38 0.23 -13.33
CA ASP A 70 -7.51 -0.54 -12.47
C ASP A 70 -7.07 -1.86 -13.12
N GLU A 71 -7.95 -2.48 -13.91
CA GLU A 71 -7.65 -3.66 -14.71
C GLU A 71 -6.58 -3.36 -15.76
N ALA A 72 -6.68 -2.21 -16.44
CA ALA A 72 -5.68 -1.77 -17.41
C ALA A 72 -4.33 -1.49 -16.74
N ILE A 73 -4.34 -0.80 -15.59
CA ILE A 73 -3.12 -0.57 -14.78
C ILE A 73 -2.50 -1.90 -14.36
N GLY A 74 -3.31 -2.83 -13.85
CA GLY A 74 -2.85 -4.15 -13.43
C GLY A 74 -2.27 -4.98 -14.58
N ALA A 75 -2.91 -4.96 -15.75
CA ALA A 75 -2.43 -5.63 -16.96
C ALA A 75 -1.12 -5.01 -17.49
N ALA A 76 -0.97 -3.69 -17.47
CA ALA A 76 0.27 -3.03 -17.85
C ALA A 76 1.40 -3.34 -16.85
N LEU A 77 1.12 -3.29 -15.55
CA LEU A 77 2.09 -3.69 -14.52
C LEU A 77 2.52 -5.15 -14.68
N ARG A 78 1.58 -6.05 -15.05
CA ARG A 78 1.89 -7.46 -15.30
C ARG A 78 2.97 -7.63 -16.36
N GLN A 79 2.98 -6.81 -17.41
CA GLN A 79 3.98 -6.86 -18.48
C GLN A 79 5.37 -6.39 -18.03
N HIS A 80 5.42 -5.51 -17.02
CA HIS A 80 6.68 -4.99 -16.48
C HIS A 80 7.29 -5.85 -15.36
N ILE A 81 6.54 -6.80 -14.81
CA ILE A 81 7.02 -7.69 -13.74
C ILE A 81 7.72 -8.89 -14.39
N PRO A 82 9.05 -9.06 -14.21
CA PRO A 82 9.80 -10.14 -14.83
C PRO A 82 9.72 -11.43 -14.00
N LEU A 83 8.50 -11.90 -13.73
CA LEU A 83 8.21 -13.07 -12.89
C LEU A 83 7.01 -13.84 -13.47
N SER A 84 6.94 -15.15 -13.24
CA SER A 84 5.80 -15.98 -13.65
C SER A 84 4.56 -15.73 -12.80
N THR A 85 3.36 -16.03 -13.32
CA THR A 85 2.11 -15.89 -12.55
C THR A 85 2.18 -16.59 -11.19
N GLU A 86 2.76 -17.79 -11.15
CA GLU A 86 2.96 -18.59 -9.94
C GLU A 86 3.92 -17.89 -8.96
N GLU A 87 5.03 -17.33 -9.45
CA GLU A 87 5.96 -16.58 -8.61
C GLU A 87 5.31 -15.33 -8.01
N ILE A 88 4.47 -14.65 -8.77
CA ILE A 88 3.75 -13.47 -8.27
C ILE A 88 2.74 -13.85 -7.20
N GLN A 89 1.98 -14.93 -7.41
CA GLN A 89 1.06 -15.44 -6.38
C GLN A 89 1.82 -15.82 -5.11
N ALA A 90 2.94 -16.55 -5.24
CA ALA A 90 3.78 -16.93 -4.12
C ALA A 90 4.33 -15.71 -3.36
N ARG A 91 4.77 -14.68 -4.07
CA ARG A 91 5.27 -13.44 -3.46
C ARG A 91 4.17 -12.61 -2.82
N CYS A 92 2.97 -12.57 -3.40
CA CYS A 92 1.81 -11.92 -2.78
C CYS A 92 1.38 -12.66 -1.51
N ALA A 93 1.37 -13.99 -1.51
CA ALA A 93 1.09 -14.78 -0.31
C ALA A 93 2.16 -14.59 0.77
N ALA A 94 3.44 -14.52 0.39
CA ALA A 94 4.53 -14.23 1.31
C ALA A 94 4.42 -12.80 1.88
N PHE A 95 4.04 -11.82 1.07
CA PHE A 95 3.77 -10.44 1.51
C PHE A 95 2.60 -10.40 2.49
N GLN A 96 1.49 -11.10 2.18
CA GLN A 96 0.34 -11.23 3.08
C GLN A 96 0.75 -11.78 4.44
N LYS A 97 1.43 -12.92 4.45
CA LYS A 97 1.87 -13.60 5.68
C LYS A 97 2.83 -12.74 6.49
N LYS A 98 3.78 -12.07 5.83
CA LYS A 98 4.78 -11.21 6.48
C LYS A 98 4.15 -10.04 7.23
N TYR A 99 3.06 -9.49 6.71
CA TYR A 99 2.42 -8.28 7.23
C TYR A 99 1.04 -8.54 7.83
N GLU A 100 0.68 -9.79 8.12
CA GLU A 100 -0.66 -10.17 8.62
C GLU A 100 -1.11 -9.35 9.84
N TRP A 101 -0.21 -9.14 10.81
CA TRP A 101 -0.48 -8.34 12.00
C TRP A 101 -0.62 -6.85 11.68
N ALA A 102 0.21 -6.34 10.77
CA ALA A 102 0.10 -4.95 10.32
C ALA A 102 -1.21 -4.72 9.56
N PHE A 103 -1.67 -5.69 8.78
CA PHE A 103 -2.95 -5.64 8.09
C PHE A 103 -4.14 -5.73 9.03
N ALA A 104 -4.05 -6.54 10.09
CA ALA A 104 -5.07 -6.57 11.13
C ALA A 104 -5.20 -5.24 11.89
N VAL A 105 -4.09 -4.51 12.07
CA VAL A 105 -4.11 -3.14 12.61
C VAL A 105 -4.74 -2.19 11.60
N LEU A 106 -4.26 -2.24 10.35
CA LEU A 106 -4.72 -1.38 9.26
C LEU A 106 -6.23 -1.49 9.01
N ASP A 107 -6.78 -2.71 8.98
CA ASP A 107 -8.21 -2.96 8.81
C ASP A 107 -9.05 -2.33 9.91
N ARG A 108 -8.51 -2.22 11.12
CA ARG A 108 -9.20 -1.61 12.24
C ARG A 108 -9.10 -0.09 12.19
N ASP A 109 -7.92 0.44 11.87
CA ASP A 109 -7.68 1.88 11.73
C ASP A 109 -8.50 2.48 10.57
N ASP A 110 -8.64 1.74 9.46
CA ASP A 110 -9.48 2.12 8.32
C ASP A 110 -10.99 1.83 8.54
N GLY A 111 -11.35 1.17 9.65
CA GLY A 111 -12.74 0.88 10.00
C GLY A 111 -13.38 -0.31 9.26
N TYR A 112 -12.60 -1.15 8.58
CA TYR A 112 -13.05 -2.38 7.92
C TYR A 112 -13.46 -3.49 8.90
N THR A 113 -13.03 -3.45 10.17
CA THR A 113 -13.43 -4.40 11.21
C THR A 113 -14.04 -3.68 12.43
N ARG A 114 -15.18 -4.18 12.95
CA ARG A 114 -15.84 -3.65 14.17
C ARG A 114 -15.33 -4.35 15.43
N GLY A 115 -15.03 -3.60 16.49
CA GLY A 115 -14.64 -4.10 17.82
C GLY A 115 -13.97 -3.03 18.69
N LEU A 116 -13.79 -3.30 20.00
CA LEU A 116 -12.98 -2.44 20.86
C LEU A 116 -11.57 -2.33 20.26
N GLY A 117 -11.07 -1.10 20.09
CA GLY A 117 -9.73 -0.83 19.59
C GLY A 117 -8.65 -1.56 20.39
N TYR A 118 -7.46 -1.74 19.80
CA TYR A 118 -6.26 -2.30 20.44
C TYR A 118 -6.20 -2.10 21.97
N PRO A 119 -5.75 -3.07 22.79
CA PRO A 119 -5.55 -2.86 24.23
C PRO A 119 -4.37 -1.91 24.53
N LEU A 120 -3.75 -1.30 23.51
CA LEU A 120 -2.74 -0.26 23.71
C LEU A 120 -3.43 1.08 23.95
N PRO A 121 -3.21 1.69 25.13
CA PRO A 121 -3.76 3.01 25.43
C PRO A 121 -3.46 4.02 24.32
N GLN A 122 -4.43 4.90 24.03
CA GLN A 122 -4.36 5.94 22.99
C GLN A 122 -3.07 6.79 23.04
N PHE A 123 -2.47 6.94 24.23
CA PHE A 123 -1.22 7.67 24.42
C PHE A 123 0.03 6.97 23.84
N LEU A 124 0.01 5.64 23.65
CA LEU A 124 1.10 4.88 22.99
C LEU A 124 0.94 4.82 21.48
N GLN A 125 -0.27 5.04 20.96
CA GLN A 125 -0.57 4.95 19.52
C GLN A 125 0.12 6.08 18.73
N ARG A 126 0.04 7.33 19.21
CA ARG A 126 0.71 8.47 18.56
C ARG A 126 2.24 8.34 18.49
N PRO A 127 2.97 7.96 19.56
CA PRO A 127 4.42 7.80 19.48
C PRO A 127 4.83 6.58 18.65
N LEU A 128 4.12 5.45 18.72
CA LEU A 128 4.39 4.28 17.86
C LEU A 128 4.14 4.59 16.38
N TRP A 129 3.07 5.31 16.07
CA TRP A 129 2.75 5.74 14.72
C TRP A 129 3.76 6.76 14.19
N ARG A 130 4.15 7.75 15.01
CA ARG A 130 5.23 8.71 14.66
C ARG A 130 6.58 8.02 14.49
N TRP A 131 6.86 7.01 15.30
CA TRP A 131 8.06 6.17 15.16
C TRP A 131 8.02 5.39 13.84
N TYR A 132 6.89 4.75 13.51
CA TYR A 132 6.69 4.05 12.24
C TYR A 132 6.80 4.99 11.04
N GLN A 133 6.19 6.18 11.10
CA GLN A 133 6.32 7.22 10.07
C GLN A 133 7.78 7.66 9.88
N ARG A 134 8.53 7.92 10.97
CA ARG A 134 9.96 8.25 10.92
C ARG A 134 10.79 7.11 10.35
N TRP A 135 10.56 5.88 10.81
CA TRP A 135 11.25 4.69 10.30
C TRP A 135 10.97 4.45 8.82
N SER A 136 9.71 4.63 8.39
CA SER A 136 9.29 4.56 6.99
C SER A 136 9.97 5.63 6.14
N ALA A 137 10.03 6.88 6.62
CA ALA A 137 10.71 7.98 5.93
C ALA A 137 12.23 7.75 5.83
N GLN A 138 12.86 7.23 6.89
CA GLN A 138 14.30 6.90 6.91
C GLN A 138 14.64 5.78 5.92
N LYS A 139 13.81 4.74 5.81
CA LYS A 139 14.02 3.67 4.81
C LYS A 139 13.76 4.12 3.38
N ALA A 140 12.90 5.12 3.17
CA ALA A 140 12.69 5.74 1.86
C ALA A 140 13.98 6.41 1.36
N HIS A 141 14.68 7.16 2.23
CA HIS A 141 15.96 7.81 1.89
C HIS A 141 17.14 6.86 1.74
N ALA A 142 17.19 5.77 2.52
CA ALA A 142 18.31 4.82 2.50
C ALA A 142 18.43 4.00 1.20
N THR A 143 17.50 4.13 0.26
CA THR A 143 17.50 3.41 -1.03
C THR A 143 17.76 4.33 -2.24
N SER A 144 18.16 5.58 -1.99
CA SER A 144 18.61 6.53 -3.02
C SER A 144 20.14 6.57 -3.09
N ILE A 145 20.77 5.46 -3.48
CA ILE A 145 22.17 5.40 -3.94
C ILE A 145 22.23 4.39 -5.09
#